data_AF-A0A2V7LMI0-F1
#
_entry.id   AF-A0A2V7LMI0-F1
#
_cell.length_a   1.000
_cell.length_b   1.000
_cell.length_c   1.000
_cell.angle_alpha   90.00
_cell.angle_beta   90.00
_cell.angle_gamma   90.00
#
_symmetry.space_group_name_H-M   'P 1'
#
loop_
_entity.id
_entity.type
_entity.pdbx_description
1 polymer ?
#
loop_
_entity_poly.entity_id
_entity_poly.type
_entity_poly.pdbx_seq_one_letter_code
_entity_poly.pdbx_strand_id
1 'polypeptide(L)'
;MLVTLLQAPPPTPTPPTPAASPEDSLATLRGRATRDSTDAQLWLLMGRAYLGLGAEAHGATHRASEDSVWTRAVLDTAEEALARAAALAGPLGSSTVGDSARVLRVGAWAARSWLGWETGGVDAGVETWGPLPMDLRVPPVLEELGENLLRACPAGGVLLTAGDADFYAAWYMRFARGLRPDLLVVPLAAWRSDAVLRARLAADLKLKTHAGADAWLGELVRRRPVCASMAFERPPETRPRIRWDTRPLVWVAGPEGKGSRVPPRDFVFGALRVALDANDPWAEPALTAYARAARTTPALCEAIATFRVSSEVGTCRR
;
A
#
# COMPACT_ATOMS: atom_id res chain seq x y z
N MET A 1 -57.46 45.55 53.77
CA MET A 1 -57.07 44.37 52.97
C MET A 1 -56.97 44.79 51.52
N LEU A 2 -55.77 44.88 50.97
CA LEU A 2 -55.50 44.70 49.55
C LEU A 2 -54.07 44.14 49.46
N VAL A 3 -53.95 42.96 48.86
CA VAL A 3 -52.73 42.16 48.78
C VAL A 3 -51.83 42.72 47.68
N THR A 4 -50.62 43.13 48.02
CA THR A 4 -49.54 43.43 47.08
C THR A 4 -48.96 42.12 46.56
N LEU A 5 -49.21 41.79 45.29
CA LEU A 5 -48.55 40.69 44.59
C LEU A 5 -47.09 41.09 44.32
N LEU A 6 -46.14 40.47 45.02
CA LEU A 6 -44.73 40.48 44.64
C LEU A 6 -44.57 39.74 43.31
N GLN A 7 -44.12 40.44 42.26
CA GLN A 7 -43.62 39.81 41.04
C GLN A 7 -42.17 39.35 41.26
N ALA A 8 -41.89 38.10 40.90
CA ALA A 8 -40.53 37.57 40.87
C ALA A 8 -39.71 38.24 39.73
N PRO A 9 -38.40 38.47 39.93
CA PRO A 9 -37.54 39.03 38.89
C PRO A 9 -37.43 38.04 37.71
N PRO A 10 -37.32 38.53 36.46
CA PRO A 10 -37.15 37.66 35.31
C PRO A 10 -35.83 36.88 35.40
N PRO A 11 -35.78 35.62 34.94
CA PRO A 11 -34.55 34.85 34.91
C PRO A 11 -33.53 35.57 34.01
N THR A 12 -32.31 35.75 34.54
CA THR A 12 -31.15 36.18 33.77
C THR A 12 -30.96 35.25 32.56
N PRO A 13 -30.75 35.77 31.34
CA PRO A 13 -30.47 34.93 30.19
C PRO A 13 -29.18 34.16 30.46
N THR A 14 -29.30 32.84 30.51
CA THR A 14 -28.15 31.94 30.46
C THR A 14 -27.36 32.24 29.19
N PRO A 15 -26.02 32.32 29.25
CA PRO A 15 -25.22 32.47 28.03
C PRO A 15 -25.55 31.32 27.07
N PRO A 16 -25.65 31.58 25.77
CA PRO A 16 -25.92 30.53 24.80
C PRO A 16 -24.82 29.49 24.93
N THR A 17 -25.21 28.24 25.22
CA THR A 17 -24.33 27.08 25.09
C THR A 17 -23.69 27.17 23.70
N PRO A 18 -22.36 27.10 23.57
CA PRO A 18 -21.74 27.16 22.25
C PRO A 18 -22.36 26.05 21.39
N ALA A 19 -22.99 26.44 20.28
CA ALA A 19 -23.53 25.50 19.33
C ALA A 19 -22.39 24.58 18.91
N ALA A 20 -22.57 23.26 19.12
CA ALA A 20 -21.59 22.27 18.71
C ALA A 20 -21.22 22.53 17.26
N SER A 21 -19.92 22.65 16.98
CA SER A 21 -19.47 22.89 15.62
C SER A 21 -19.93 21.74 14.72
N PRO A 22 -20.11 21.96 13.41
CA PRO A 22 -20.42 20.87 12.48
C PRO A 22 -19.42 19.70 12.57
N GLU A 23 -18.16 20.01 12.90
CA GLU A 23 -17.10 19.03 13.15
C GLU A 23 -17.39 18.16 14.39
N ASP A 24 -17.84 18.76 15.50
CA ASP A 24 -18.23 18.04 16.72
C ASP A 24 -19.45 17.12 16.50
N SER A 25 -20.39 17.57 15.66
CA SER A 25 -21.58 16.80 15.32
C SER A 25 -21.25 15.57 14.47
N LEU A 26 -20.33 15.72 13.52
CA LEU A 26 -19.90 14.63 12.64
C LEU A 26 -19.04 13.62 13.40
N ALA A 27 -18.13 14.08 14.27
CA ALA A 27 -17.37 13.21 15.18
C ALA A 27 -18.31 12.43 16.12
N THR A 28 -19.35 13.08 16.65
CA THR A 28 -20.37 12.42 17.49
C THR A 28 -21.15 11.36 16.73
N LEU A 29 -21.57 11.64 15.49
CA LEU A 29 -22.27 10.69 14.63
C LEU A 29 -21.39 9.49 14.27
N ARG A 30 -20.12 9.71 13.91
CA ARG A 30 -19.14 8.63 13.69
C ARG A 30 -18.98 7.78 14.95
N GLY A 31 -18.81 8.42 16.12
CA GLY A 31 -18.70 7.71 17.39
C GLY A 31 -19.95 6.93 17.80
N ARG A 32 -21.14 7.30 17.33
CA ARG A 32 -22.36 6.49 17.47
C ARG A 32 -22.36 5.32 16.49
N ALA A 33 -22.11 5.58 15.21
CA ALA A 33 -22.04 4.54 14.19
C ALA A 33 -21.02 3.44 14.54
N THR A 34 -19.85 3.80 15.09
CA THR A 34 -18.84 2.85 15.56
C THR A 34 -19.33 1.99 16.72
N ARG A 35 -20.14 2.55 17.63
CA ARG A 35 -20.71 1.82 18.76
C ARG A 35 -21.84 0.90 18.34
N ASP A 36 -22.68 1.37 17.43
CA ASP A 36 -23.94 0.70 17.07
C ASP A 36 -23.74 -0.37 15.99
N SER A 37 -22.68 -0.27 15.16
CA SER A 37 -22.38 -1.25 14.12
C SER A 37 -21.20 -2.16 14.49
N THR A 38 -21.50 -3.46 14.63
CA THR A 38 -20.55 -4.54 14.93
C THR A 38 -20.21 -5.42 13.73
N ASP A 39 -20.70 -5.07 12.53
CA ASP A 39 -20.48 -5.85 11.30
C ASP A 39 -19.10 -5.56 10.69
N ALA A 40 -18.14 -6.43 10.97
CA ALA A 40 -16.78 -6.32 10.44
C ALA A 40 -16.72 -6.29 8.89
N GLN A 41 -17.61 -7.01 8.21
CA GLN A 41 -17.64 -7.09 6.75
C GLN A 41 -18.11 -5.76 6.15
N LEU A 42 -19.13 -5.15 6.73
CA LEU A 42 -19.60 -3.83 6.31
C LEU A 42 -18.50 -2.76 6.49
N TRP A 43 -17.80 -2.79 7.62
CA TRP A 43 -16.67 -1.90 7.88
C TRP A 43 -15.52 -2.11 6.86
N LEU A 44 -15.22 -3.36 6.50
CA LEU A 44 -14.24 -3.67 5.46
C LEU A 44 -14.64 -3.10 4.10
N LEU A 45 -15.89 -3.29 3.69
CA LEU A 45 -16.41 -2.77 2.41
C LEU A 45 -16.36 -1.25 2.37
N MET A 46 -16.76 -0.59 3.45
CA MET A 46 -16.69 0.87 3.56
C MET A 46 -15.25 1.37 3.50
N GLY A 47 -14.34 0.73 4.25
CA GLY A 47 -12.92 1.06 4.22
C GLY A 47 -12.30 0.91 2.83
N ARG A 48 -12.64 -0.16 2.11
CA ARG A 48 -12.22 -0.37 0.71
C ARG A 48 -12.78 0.72 -0.22
N ALA A 49 -14.04 1.11 -0.05
CA ALA A 49 -14.66 2.15 -0.87
C ALA A 49 -13.96 3.51 -0.69
N TYR A 50 -13.71 3.92 0.55
CA TYR A 50 -12.96 5.16 0.83
C TYR A 50 -11.51 5.08 0.37
N LEU A 51 -10.85 3.93 0.51
CA LEU A 51 -9.50 3.76 -0.05
C LEU A 51 -9.50 3.93 -1.58
N GLY A 52 -10.52 3.40 -2.26
CA GLY A 52 -10.72 3.60 -3.70
C GLY A 52 -10.87 5.08 -4.08
N LEU A 53 -11.68 5.83 -3.34
CA LEU A 53 -11.81 7.28 -3.53
C LEU A 53 -10.48 8.03 -3.34
N GLY A 54 -9.67 7.62 -2.36
CA GLY A 54 -8.34 8.19 -2.16
C GLY A 54 -7.39 7.88 -3.32
N ALA A 55 -7.44 6.67 -3.87
CA ALA A 55 -6.65 6.30 -5.05
C ALA A 55 -7.11 7.04 -6.31
N GLU A 56 -8.42 7.27 -6.48
CA GLU A 56 -8.97 8.09 -7.57
C GLU A 56 -8.55 9.56 -7.46
N ALA A 57 -8.41 10.08 -6.25
CA ALA A 57 -7.86 11.41 -6.00
C ALA A 57 -6.45 11.57 -6.58
N HIS A 58 -5.63 10.51 -6.47
CA HIS A 58 -4.30 10.38 -7.09
C HIS A 58 -4.37 9.85 -8.54
N GLY A 59 -5.44 10.22 -9.25
CA GLY A 59 -5.71 9.78 -10.62
C GLY A 59 -5.30 10.79 -11.70
N ALA A 60 -5.83 10.62 -12.90
CA ALA A 60 -5.55 11.47 -14.05
C ALA A 60 -5.99 12.94 -13.87
N THR A 61 -6.94 13.20 -12.97
CA THR A 61 -7.48 14.54 -12.68
C THR A 61 -6.86 15.20 -11.46
N HIS A 62 -5.85 14.57 -10.84
CA HIS A 62 -5.27 15.02 -9.58
C HIS A 62 -4.71 16.45 -9.63
N ARG A 63 -5.08 17.28 -8.64
CA ARG A 63 -4.56 18.65 -8.44
C ARG A 63 -4.00 18.83 -7.01
N ALA A 64 -2.68 18.84 -6.91
CA ALA A 64 -1.89 18.82 -5.67
C ALA A 64 -2.41 19.72 -4.52
N SER A 65 -2.80 20.97 -4.81
CA SER A 65 -3.21 21.93 -3.78
C SER A 65 -4.72 21.96 -3.51
N GLU A 66 -5.55 21.63 -4.51
CA GLU A 66 -7.01 21.78 -4.42
C GLU A 66 -7.67 20.60 -3.68
N ASP A 67 -7.07 19.41 -3.76
CA ASP A 67 -7.72 18.17 -3.31
C ASP A 67 -7.18 17.63 -1.96
N SER A 68 -6.06 18.17 -1.46
CA SER A 68 -5.31 17.55 -0.35
C SER A 68 -6.08 17.41 0.97
N VAL A 69 -7.02 18.31 1.28
CA VAL A 69 -7.85 18.24 2.50
C VAL A 69 -8.90 17.16 2.38
N TRP A 70 -9.57 17.07 1.22
CA TRP A 70 -10.57 16.03 0.96
C TRP A 70 -9.92 14.65 0.90
N THR A 71 -8.82 14.50 0.17
CA THR A 71 -8.08 13.23 0.06
C THR A 71 -7.60 12.75 1.43
N ARG A 72 -7.08 13.66 2.27
CA ARG A 72 -6.74 13.35 3.68
C ARG A 72 -7.96 12.81 4.43
N ALA A 73 -9.08 13.52 4.41
CA ALA A 73 -10.30 13.12 5.13
C ALA A 73 -10.85 11.76 4.66
N VAL A 74 -10.77 11.48 3.35
CA VAL A 74 -11.16 10.19 2.75
C VAL A 74 -10.24 9.06 3.23
N LEU A 75 -8.92 9.25 3.19
CA LEU A 75 -7.95 8.25 3.66
C LEU A 75 -8.04 8.04 5.18
N ASP A 76 -8.33 9.08 5.96
CA ASP A 76 -8.62 9.01 7.40
C ASP A 76 -9.86 8.16 7.69
N THR A 77 -10.92 8.39 6.92
CA THR A 77 -12.14 7.57 7.02
C THR A 77 -11.88 6.11 6.59
N ALA A 78 -11.04 5.89 5.57
CA ALA A 78 -10.64 4.54 5.17
C ALA A 78 -9.91 3.79 6.29
N GLU A 79 -8.89 4.42 6.90
CA GLU A 79 -8.14 3.82 8.00
C GLU A 79 -9.02 3.53 9.22
N GLU A 80 -9.88 4.47 9.62
CA GLU A 80 -10.80 4.26 10.75
C GLU A 80 -11.72 3.06 10.51
N ALA A 81 -12.28 2.96 9.30
CA ALA A 81 -13.17 1.86 8.93
C ALA A 81 -12.43 0.51 8.89
N LEU A 82 -11.23 0.47 8.31
CA LEU A 82 -10.42 -0.74 8.23
C LEU A 82 -9.86 -1.16 9.59
N ALA A 83 -9.46 -0.22 10.45
CA ALA A 83 -9.05 -0.50 11.82
C ALA A 83 -10.22 -1.09 12.63
N ARG A 84 -11.43 -0.56 12.45
CA ARG A 84 -12.64 -1.11 13.07
C ARG A 84 -12.96 -2.52 12.56
N ALA A 85 -12.89 -2.74 11.25
CA ALA A 85 -13.08 -4.06 10.66
C ALA A 85 -12.09 -5.08 11.24
N ALA A 86 -10.80 -4.74 11.28
CA ALA A 86 -9.76 -5.59 11.85
C ALA A 86 -9.99 -5.87 13.34
N ALA A 87 -10.42 -4.88 14.13
CA ALA A 87 -10.69 -5.05 15.55
C ALA A 87 -11.88 -5.98 15.83
N LEU A 88 -12.98 -5.83 15.06
CA LEU A 88 -14.17 -6.68 15.17
C LEU A 88 -13.92 -8.11 14.70
N ALA A 89 -13.06 -8.27 13.70
CA ALA A 89 -12.76 -9.54 13.05
C ALA A 89 -11.72 -10.40 13.82
N GLY A 90 -11.17 -9.88 14.92
CA GLY A 90 -10.26 -10.59 15.81
C GLY A 90 -8.76 -10.43 15.48
N PRO A 91 -7.90 -11.24 16.12
CA PRO A 91 -6.46 -11.19 15.87
C PRO A 91 -6.10 -11.67 14.45
N LEU A 92 -4.89 -11.31 14.00
CA LEU A 92 -4.34 -11.73 12.71
C LEU A 92 -4.48 -13.25 12.52
N GLY A 93 -4.91 -13.69 11.34
CA GLY A 93 -5.12 -15.09 10.99
C GLY A 93 -6.44 -15.69 11.50
N SER A 94 -7.27 -14.91 12.20
CA SER A 94 -8.56 -15.42 12.71
C SER A 94 -9.67 -15.35 11.66
N SER A 95 -9.58 -14.44 10.70
CA SER A 95 -10.57 -14.31 9.64
C SER A 95 -10.03 -13.56 8.42
N THR A 96 -10.53 -13.94 7.25
CA THR A 96 -10.21 -13.30 5.97
C THR A 96 -10.58 -11.82 5.95
N VAL A 97 -11.64 -11.43 6.66
CA VAL A 97 -12.10 -10.05 6.82
C VAL A 97 -11.06 -9.23 7.57
N GLY A 98 -10.60 -9.73 8.72
CA GLY A 98 -9.61 -9.05 9.55
C GLY A 98 -8.28 -8.92 8.85
N ASP A 99 -7.84 -9.99 8.18
CA ASP A 99 -6.57 -10.02 7.45
C ASP A 99 -6.61 -9.07 6.24
N SER A 100 -7.70 -9.08 5.46
CA SER A 100 -7.89 -8.13 4.37
C SER A 100 -7.93 -6.69 4.85
N ALA A 101 -8.61 -6.42 5.98
CA ALA A 101 -8.66 -5.08 6.56
C ALA A 101 -7.26 -4.59 6.94
N ARG A 102 -6.45 -5.42 7.61
CA ARG A 102 -5.07 -5.07 7.98
C ARG A 102 -4.19 -4.79 6.76
N VAL A 103 -4.33 -5.56 5.68
CA VAL A 103 -3.57 -5.32 4.45
C VAL A 103 -4.00 -4.01 3.78
N LEU A 104 -5.30 -3.73 3.68
CA LEU A 104 -5.79 -2.49 3.07
C LEU A 104 -5.39 -1.24 3.89
N ARG A 105 -5.17 -1.36 5.21
CA ARG A 105 -4.58 -0.27 6.02
C ARG A 105 -3.18 0.11 5.55
N VAL A 106 -2.39 -0.86 5.04
CA VAL A 106 -1.11 -0.56 4.38
C VAL A 106 -1.34 0.32 3.14
N GLY A 107 -2.37 0.03 2.35
CA GLY A 107 -2.76 0.85 1.20
C GLY A 107 -3.15 2.28 1.59
N ALA A 108 -3.95 2.45 2.64
CA ALA A 108 -4.30 3.78 3.17
C ALA A 108 -3.04 4.54 3.64
N TRP A 109 -2.14 3.87 4.37
CA TRP A 109 -0.88 4.46 4.82
C TRP A 109 0.06 4.83 3.65
N ALA A 110 0.12 3.99 2.61
CA ALA A 110 0.88 4.26 1.40
C ALA A 110 0.34 5.45 0.62
N ALA A 111 -0.98 5.53 0.41
CA ALA A 111 -1.63 6.65 -0.26
C ALA A 111 -1.41 7.97 0.50
N ARG A 112 -1.49 7.97 1.83
CA ARG A 112 -1.14 9.15 2.64
C ARG A 112 0.31 9.57 2.45
N SER A 113 1.22 8.60 2.36
CA SER A 113 2.64 8.88 2.15
C SER A 113 2.90 9.58 0.81
N TRP A 114 2.07 9.34 -0.21
CA TRP A 114 2.15 10.07 -1.48
C TRP A 114 1.81 11.56 -1.34
N LEU A 115 0.79 11.91 -0.56
CA LEU A 115 0.53 13.32 -0.21
C LEU A 115 1.74 13.98 0.48
N GLY A 116 2.45 13.22 1.32
CA GLY A 116 3.72 13.66 1.92
C GLY A 116 4.83 13.81 0.89
N TRP A 117 4.94 12.87 -0.06
CA TRP A 117 5.93 12.96 -1.14
C TRP A 117 5.72 14.18 -2.02
N GLU A 118 4.49 14.48 -2.39
CA GLU A 118 4.17 15.65 -3.23
C GLU A 118 4.65 16.96 -2.61
N THR A 119 4.49 17.09 -1.29
CA THR A 119 4.83 18.31 -0.55
C THR A 119 6.30 18.39 -0.16
N GLY A 120 6.90 17.29 0.31
CA GLY A 120 8.24 17.27 0.91
C GLY A 120 9.27 16.34 0.25
N GLY A 121 8.87 15.54 -0.74
CA GLY A 121 9.72 14.54 -1.40
C GLY A 121 9.69 13.15 -0.76
N VAL A 122 10.35 12.19 -1.41
CA VAL A 122 10.35 10.77 -0.98
C VAL A 122 10.73 10.59 0.49
N ASP A 123 11.68 11.36 0.99
CA ASP A 123 12.13 11.29 2.39
C ASP A 123 11.06 11.79 3.38
N ALA A 124 10.23 12.75 2.97
CA ALA A 124 9.19 13.33 3.81
C ALA A 124 7.97 12.40 4.00
N GLY A 125 7.74 11.43 3.11
CA GLY A 125 6.52 10.61 3.16
C GLY A 125 6.41 9.74 4.40
N VAL A 126 7.54 9.31 4.96
CA VAL A 126 7.59 8.55 6.22
C VAL A 126 7.35 9.47 7.43
N GLU A 127 7.83 10.71 7.36
CA GLU A 127 7.77 11.67 8.46
C GLU A 127 6.42 12.37 8.58
N THR A 128 5.72 12.58 7.45
CA THR A 128 4.54 13.47 7.37
C THR A 128 3.34 12.97 8.17
N TRP A 129 3.24 11.67 8.45
CA TRP A 129 2.03 11.07 9.06
C TRP A 129 2.28 10.28 10.34
N GLY A 130 3.49 10.38 10.89
CA GLY A 130 3.83 9.79 12.16
C GLY A 130 4.23 8.31 12.10
N PRO A 131 4.50 7.71 13.26
CA PRO A 131 5.03 6.36 13.34
C PRO A 131 4.03 5.34 12.80
N LEU A 132 4.55 4.22 12.28
CA LEU A 132 3.74 3.10 11.87
C LEU A 132 2.77 2.70 13.00
N PRO A 133 1.47 2.47 12.73
CA PRO A 133 0.59 1.94 13.75
C PRO A 133 1.16 0.64 14.30
N MET A 134 1.35 0.55 15.62
CA MET A 134 2.03 -0.59 16.24
C MET A 134 1.31 -1.92 15.99
N ASP A 135 0.01 -1.85 15.74
CA ASP A 135 -0.89 -2.96 15.44
C ASP A 135 -0.98 -3.29 13.94
N LEU A 136 -0.31 -2.52 13.08
CA LEU A 136 -0.22 -2.82 11.65
C LEU A 136 0.68 -4.05 11.46
N ARG A 137 0.03 -5.15 11.10
CA ARG A 137 0.64 -6.45 10.76
C ARG A 137 -0.09 -7.00 9.56
N VAL A 138 0.65 -7.50 8.59
CA VAL A 138 0.08 -8.19 7.41
C VAL A 138 0.20 -9.70 7.59
N PRO A 139 -0.60 -10.50 6.86
CA PRO A 139 -0.43 -11.95 6.86
C PRO A 139 1.01 -12.36 6.50
N PRO A 140 1.55 -13.44 7.12
CA PRO A 140 2.94 -13.86 6.89
C PRO A 140 3.31 -14.07 5.42
N VAL A 141 2.36 -14.48 4.58
CA VAL A 141 2.59 -14.66 3.14
C VAL A 141 2.93 -13.35 2.42
N LEU A 142 2.40 -12.22 2.88
CA LEU A 142 2.77 -10.91 2.35
C LEU A 142 4.09 -10.39 2.92
N GLU A 143 4.43 -10.71 4.18
CA GLU A 143 5.77 -10.42 4.71
C GLU A 143 6.83 -11.17 3.90
N GLU A 144 6.59 -12.45 3.62
CA GLU A 144 7.44 -13.29 2.77
C GLU A 144 7.56 -12.73 1.35
N LEU A 145 6.43 -12.42 0.70
CA LEU A 145 6.42 -11.83 -0.65
C LEU A 145 7.21 -10.51 -0.68
N GLY A 146 7.00 -9.64 0.31
CA GLY A 146 7.67 -8.36 0.40
C GLY A 146 9.17 -8.49 0.59
N GLU A 147 9.61 -9.36 1.52
CA GLU A 147 11.03 -9.63 1.74
C GLU A 147 11.67 -10.17 0.46
N ASN A 148 11.06 -11.17 -0.15
CA ASN A 148 11.54 -11.81 -1.36
C ASN A 148 11.68 -10.80 -2.52
N LEU A 149 10.68 -9.95 -2.76
CA LEU A 149 10.71 -8.92 -3.81
C LEU A 149 11.80 -7.87 -3.55
N LEU A 150 11.92 -7.38 -2.32
CA LEU A 150 12.93 -6.39 -1.96
C LEU A 150 14.35 -6.97 -2.09
N ARG A 151 14.57 -8.23 -1.66
CA ARG A 151 15.86 -8.91 -1.80
C ARG A 151 16.24 -9.16 -3.25
N ALA A 152 15.27 -9.47 -4.11
CA ALA A 152 15.49 -9.72 -5.52
C ALA A 152 15.96 -8.48 -6.30
N CYS A 153 15.53 -7.28 -5.87
CA CYS A 153 15.85 -6.04 -6.56
C CYS A 153 17.28 -5.53 -6.23
N PRO A 154 18.10 -5.11 -7.23
CA PRO A 154 19.46 -4.61 -6.98
C PRO A 154 19.50 -3.40 -6.05
N ALA A 155 20.66 -3.18 -5.42
CA ALA A 155 20.90 -2.05 -4.53
C ALA A 155 20.61 -0.69 -5.20
N GLY A 156 19.95 0.21 -4.47
CA GLY A 156 19.61 1.57 -4.94
C GLY A 156 18.57 1.62 -6.06
N GLY A 157 17.89 0.51 -6.34
CA GLY A 157 16.93 0.39 -7.43
C GLY A 157 15.54 0.98 -7.18
N VAL A 158 14.72 1.00 -8.23
CA VAL A 158 13.27 1.22 -8.14
C VAL A 158 12.54 -0.10 -8.38
N LEU A 159 11.73 -0.54 -7.44
CA LEU A 159 10.84 -1.68 -7.60
C LEU A 159 9.47 -1.19 -8.08
N LEU A 160 9.13 -1.54 -9.32
CA LEU A 160 7.80 -1.39 -9.89
C LEU A 160 6.93 -2.58 -9.49
N THR A 161 5.76 -2.29 -8.93
CA THR A 161 4.76 -3.30 -8.54
C THR A 161 3.51 -3.21 -9.41
N ALA A 162 2.85 -4.35 -9.60
CA ALA A 162 1.78 -4.54 -10.57
C ALA A 162 0.39 -4.30 -10.00
N GLY A 163 0.18 -4.66 -8.73
CA GLY A 163 -1.10 -4.48 -8.06
C GLY A 163 -0.94 -4.45 -6.55
N ASP A 164 -2.06 -4.65 -5.87
CA ASP A 164 -2.16 -4.46 -4.42
C ASP A 164 -1.28 -5.42 -3.63
N ALA A 165 -1.27 -6.71 -3.95
CA ALA A 165 -0.56 -7.71 -3.16
C ALA A 165 0.96 -7.48 -3.13
N ASP A 166 1.59 -7.31 -4.29
CA ASP A 166 3.04 -7.09 -4.37
C ASP A 166 3.42 -5.66 -3.95
N PHE A 167 2.55 -4.67 -4.20
CA PHE A 167 2.74 -3.32 -3.69
C PHE A 167 2.70 -3.26 -2.17
N TYR A 168 1.60 -3.68 -1.54
CA TYR A 168 1.44 -3.59 -0.08
C TYR A 168 2.47 -4.45 0.65
N ALA A 169 2.80 -5.64 0.13
CA ALA A 169 3.86 -6.49 0.66
C ALA A 169 5.23 -5.78 0.65
N ALA A 170 5.68 -5.33 -0.52
CA ALA A 170 6.99 -4.67 -0.65
C ALA A 170 7.03 -3.35 0.12
N TRP A 171 5.94 -2.58 0.09
CA TRP A 171 5.86 -1.30 0.75
C TRP A 171 5.84 -1.44 2.29
N TYR A 172 5.07 -2.37 2.84
CA TYR A 172 5.11 -2.71 4.26
C TYR A 172 6.52 -3.14 4.67
N MET A 173 7.14 -4.11 3.99
CA MET A 173 8.49 -4.55 4.37
C MET A 173 9.52 -3.42 4.29
N ARG A 174 9.40 -2.54 3.30
CA ARG A 174 10.30 -1.40 3.10
C ARG A 174 10.16 -0.32 4.17
N PHE A 175 8.93 0.08 4.48
CA PHE A 175 8.65 1.26 5.32
C PHE A 175 8.26 0.90 6.75
N ALA A 176 7.49 -0.17 6.97
CA ALA A 176 7.15 -0.68 8.30
C ALA A 176 8.28 -1.46 8.96
N ARG A 177 8.98 -2.29 8.18
CA ARG A 177 10.02 -3.18 8.70
C ARG A 177 11.43 -2.67 8.44
N GLY A 178 11.57 -1.55 7.75
CA GLY A 178 12.86 -0.93 7.44
C GLY A 178 13.77 -1.77 6.54
N LEU A 179 13.21 -2.75 5.81
CA LEU A 179 13.99 -3.64 4.97
C LEU A 179 14.39 -2.92 3.67
N ARG A 180 15.67 -3.01 3.29
CA ARG A 180 16.20 -2.42 2.05
C ARG A 180 15.84 -0.94 1.89
N PRO A 181 16.28 -0.07 2.84
CA PRO A 181 15.96 1.36 2.81
C PRO A 181 16.49 2.07 1.55
N ASP A 182 17.43 1.46 0.84
CA ASP A 182 17.98 1.92 -0.42
C ASP A 182 17.00 1.81 -1.61
N LEU A 183 15.92 1.04 -1.49
CA LEU A 183 14.95 0.83 -2.55
C LEU A 183 13.80 1.85 -2.48
N LEU A 184 13.34 2.27 -3.67
CA LEU A 184 12.07 2.96 -3.85
C LEU A 184 11.03 1.96 -4.39
N VAL A 185 9.89 1.84 -3.73
CA VAL A 185 8.76 0.99 -4.16
C VAL A 185 7.69 1.89 -4.81
N VAL A 186 7.32 1.58 -6.05
CA VAL A 186 6.39 2.39 -6.86
C VAL A 186 5.33 1.48 -7.50
N PRO A 187 4.03 1.68 -7.24
CA PRO A 187 3.00 1.04 -8.02
C PRO A 187 2.96 1.69 -9.40
N LEU A 188 3.15 0.88 -10.45
CA LEU A 188 3.26 1.41 -11.82
C LEU A 188 1.96 2.08 -12.28
N ALA A 189 0.81 1.60 -11.82
CA ALA A 189 -0.49 2.20 -12.12
C ALA A 189 -0.58 3.64 -11.58
N ALA A 190 -0.28 3.85 -10.30
CA ALA A 190 -0.30 5.17 -9.68
C ALA A 190 0.67 6.15 -10.35
N TRP A 191 1.88 5.71 -10.68
CA TRP A 191 2.83 6.55 -11.42
C TRP A 191 2.31 6.99 -12.80
N ARG A 192 1.61 6.10 -13.50
CA ARG A 192 1.08 6.39 -14.84
C ARG A 192 -0.10 7.35 -14.77
N SER A 193 -0.97 7.18 -13.79
CA SER A 193 -2.18 8.00 -13.63
C SER A 193 -1.90 9.37 -13.03
N ASP A 194 -1.03 9.45 -12.02
CA ASP A 194 -0.83 10.68 -11.24
C ASP A 194 0.31 11.53 -11.82
N ALA A 195 -0.05 12.62 -12.50
CA ALA A 195 0.93 13.54 -13.07
C ALA A 195 1.73 14.31 -12.01
N VAL A 196 1.13 14.60 -10.85
CA VAL A 196 1.75 15.34 -9.75
C VAL A 196 2.80 14.46 -9.08
N LEU A 197 2.39 13.26 -8.65
CA LEU A 197 3.28 12.27 -8.06
C LEU A 197 4.43 11.93 -9.02
N ARG A 198 4.13 11.74 -10.31
CA ARG A 198 5.16 11.50 -11.33
C ARG A 198 6.13 12.67 -11.46
N ALA A 199 5.64 13.92 -11.49
CA ALA A 199 6.51 15.09 -11.60
C ALA A 199 7.43 15.22 -10.37
N ARG A 200 6.89 14.99 -9.17
CA ARG A 200 7.65 15.00 -7.92
C ARG A 200 8.73 13.92 -7.92
N LEU A 201 8.34 12.67 -8.20
CA LEU A 201 9.29 11.57 -8.22
C LEU A 201 10.32 11.76 -9.34
N ALA A 202 9.95 12.30 -10.50
CA ALA A 202 10.92 12.65 -11.54
C ALA A 202 11.96 13.67 -11.03
N ALA A 203 11.54 14.67 -10.26
CA ALA A 203 12.46 15.63 -9.64
C ALA A 203 13.38 14.97 -8.60
N ASP A 204 12.84 14.17 -7.68
CA ASP A 204 13.61 13.47 -6.64
C ASP A 204 14.61 12.49 -7.25
N LEU A 205 14.20 11.82 -8.32
CA LEU A 205 15.05 10.89 -9.07
C LEU A 205 15.95 11.58 -10.11
N LYS A 206 15.92 12.92 -10.15
CA LYS A 206 16.73 13.78 -11.04
C LYS A 206 16.58 13.40 -12.52
N LEU A 207 15.39 12.99 -12.94
CA LEU A 207 15.06 12.67 -14.33
C LEU A 207 14.91 13.96 -15.15
N LYS A 208 15.33 13.95 -16.41
CA LYS A 208 15.17 15.12 -17.30
C LYS A 208 13.68 15.33 -17.62
N THR A 209 13.19 16.54 -17.42
CA THR A 209 11.76 16.95 -17.42
C THR A 209 11.06 16.94 -18.79
N HIS A 210 11.71 16.54 -19.88
CA HIS A 210 11.16 16.66 -21.25
C HIS A 210 10.67 15.33 -21.85
N ALA A 211 10.53 14.30 -21.03
CA ALA A 211 10.04 13.00 -21.43
C ALA A 211 8.52 12.92 -21.24
N GLY A 212 7.75 12.60 -22.28
CA GLY A 212 6.33 12.27 -22.16
C GLY A 212 6.07 11.10 -21.19
N ALA A 213 4.80 10.80 -20.90
CA ALA A 213 4.36 9.87 -19.84
C ALA A 213 4.99 8.46 -19.86
N ASP A 214 5.60 8.02 -20.98
CA ASP A 214 6.31 6.74 -21.10
C ASP A 214 7.84 6.85 -21.24
N ALA A 215 8.37 8.04 -21.53
CA ALA A 215 9.81 8.22 -21.75
C ALA A 215 10.62 8.30 -20.43
N TRP A 216 9.95 8.49 -19.29
CA TRP A 216 10.58 8.51 -17.96
C TRP A 216 11.24 7.18 -17.62
N LEU A 217 10.63 6.04 -17.96
CA LEU A 217 11.16 4.74 -17.57
C LEU A 217 12.47 4.46 -18.30
N GLY A 218 12.57 4.86 -19.57
CA GLY A 218 13.81 4.82 -20.32
C GLY A 218 14.90 5.71 -19.72
N GLU A 219 14.55 6.90 -19.22
CA GLU A 219 15.50 7.77 -18.50
C GLU A 219 15.90 7.21 -17.14
N LEU A 220 14.96 6.61 -16.41
CA LEU A 220 15.20 6.01 -15.11
C LEU A 220 16.16 4.83 -15.23
N VAL A 221 15.89 3.92 -16.19
CA VAL A 221 16.73 2.77 -16.51
C VAL A 221 18.15 3.18 -16.93
N ARG A 222 18.34 4.34 -17.57
CA ARG A 222 19.69 4.85 -17.89
C ARG A 222 20.50 5.24 -16.64
N ARG A 223 19.83 5.61 -15.56
CA ARG A 223 20.47 6.19 -14.37
C ARG A 223 20.65 5.19 -13.23
N ARG A 224 19.76 4.21 -13.13
CA ARG A 224 19.70 3.31 -11.97
C ARG A 224 18.96 2.01 -12.29
N PRO A 225 19.20 0.94 -11.51
CA PRO A 225 18.47 -0.31 -11.67
C PRO A 225 16.96 -0.09 -11.51
N VAL A 226 16.18 -0.66 -12.41
CA VAL A 226 14.73 -0.75 -12.28
C VAL A 226 14.34 -2.22 -12.27
N CYS A 227 13.55 -2.61 -11.29
CA CYS A 227 12.96 -3.93 -11.14
C CYS A 227 11.48 -3.85 -11.44
N ALA A 228 10.94 -4.86 -12.12
CA ALA A 228 9.51 -5.09 -12.19
C ALA A 228 9.20 -6.43 -11.52
N SER A 229 8.27 -6.44 -10.57
CA SER A 229 7.82 -7.66 -9.90
C SER A 229 7.28 -8.66 -10.92
N MET A 230 7.47 -9.96 -10.67
CA MET A 230 6.82 -11.01 -11.47
C MET A 230 5.31 -11.12 -11.20
N ALA A 231 4.69 -10.12 -10.57
CA ALA A 231 3.24 -9.98 -10.51
C ALA A 231 2.67 -9.41 -11.83
N PHE A 232 3.46 -8.64 -12.61
CA PHE A 232 3.08 -8.32 -13.98
C PHE A 232 3.06 -9.56 -14.86
N GLU A 233 2.20 -9.60 -15.88
CA GLU A 233 2.22 -10.68 -16.87
C GLU A 233 3.48 -10.67 -17.74
N ARG A 234 3.99 -9.48 -18.03
CA ARG A 234 5.18 -9.20 -18.84
C ARG A 234 5.89 -7.97 -18.27
N PRO A 235 7.20 -7.78 -18.53
CA PRO A 235 7.89 -6.56 -18.15
C PRO A 235 7.18 -5.32 -18.72
N PRO A 236 7.17 -4.19 -18.00
CA PRO A 236 6.57 -2.95 -18.49
C PRO A 236 7.12 -2.55 -19.87
N GLU A 237 6.23 -2.47 -20.85
CA GLU A 237 6.56 -2.04 -22.21
C GLU A 237 6.61 -0.50 -22.29
N THR A 238 7.59 0.00 -23.03
CA THR A 238 7.79 1.43 -23.29
C THR A 238 8.35 1.66 -24.68
N ARG A 239 8.35 2.91 -25.13
CA ARG A 239 8.99 3.35 -26.37
C ARG A 239 10.04 4.43 -26.04
N PRO A 240 11.33 4.24 -26.41
CA PRO A 240 11.92 3.06 -27.04
C PRO A 240 11.93 1.82 -26.13
N ARG A 241 12.01 0.62 -26.72
CA ARG A 241 11.94 -0.65 -25.97
C ARG A 241 13.12 -0.80 -25.01
N ILE A 242 12.80 -1.10 -23.76
CA ILE A 242 13.78 -1.43 -22.72
C ILE A 242 14.18 -2.90 -22.83
N ARG A 243 15.48 -3.18 -22.69
CA ARG A 243 15.99 -4.53 -22.50
C ARG A 243 15.87 -4.91 -21.03
N TRP A 244 15.12 -5.95 -20.76
CA TRP A 244 14.94 -6.53 -19.43
C TRP A 244 15.71 -7.85 -19.34
N ASP A 245 16.53 -7.97 -18.31
CA ASP A 245 17.17 -9.23 -17.93
C ASP A 245 16.36 -9.88 -16.79
N THR A 246 16.45 -11.20 -16.69
CA THR A 246 15.70 -11.96 -15.69
C THR A 246 16.55 -12.18 -14.44
N ARG A 247 15.94 -11.93 -13.27
CA ARG A 247 16.45 -12.35 -11.97
C ARG A 247 15.37 -13.17 -11.26
N PRO A 248 15.71 -13.95 -10.22
CA PRO A 248 14.68 -14.58 -9.39
C PRO A 248 13.65 -13.53 -8.94
N LEU A 249 12.36 -13.79 -9.20
CA LEU A 249 11.21 -12.98 -8.79
C LEU A 249 11.01 -11.60 -9.46
N VAL A 250 11.98 -11.08 -10.22
CA VAL A 250 11.88 -9.77 -10.86
C VAL A 250 12.53 -9.74 -12.25
N TRP A 251 12.01 -8.90 -13.13
CA TRP A 251 12.76 -8.43 -14.30
C TRP A 251 13.57 -7.21 -13.91
N VAL A 252 14.78 -7.08 -14.43
CA VAL A 252 15.65 -5.94 -14.15
C VAL A 252 16.14 -5.27 -15.42
N ALA A 253 16.24 -3.95 -15.39
CA ALA A 253 16.85 -3.16 -16.44
C ALA A 253 17.75 -2.08 -15.84
N GLY A 254 18.76 -1.64 -16.60
CA GLY A 254 19.62 -0.52 -16.25
C GLY A 254 20.96 -0.93 -15.65
N PRO A 255 21.74 0.02 -15.09
CA PRO A 255 23.07 -0.25 -14.57
C PRO A 255 23.00 -1.05 -13.28
N GLU A 256 22.99 -2.37 -13.41
CA GLU A 256 23.22 -3.30 -12.30
C GLU A 256 24.69 -3.16 -11.88
N GLY A 257 24.97 -2.48 -10.76
CA GLY A 257 26.30 -2.51 -10.16
C GLY A 257 26.75 -3.94 -9.82
N LYS A 258 27.97 -4.11 -9.30
CA LYS A 258 28.51 -5.43 -8.86
C LYS A 258 27.80 -6.03 -7.62
N GLY A 259 26.59 -5.57 -7.29
CA GLY A 259 25.83 -6.06 -6.15
C GLY A 259 25.53 -7.54 -6.26
N SER A 260 25.65 -8.27 -5.14
CA SER A 260 25.43 -9.71 -5.10
C SER A 260 24.00 -10.05 -5.53
N ARG A 261 23.87 -10.96 -6.51
CA ARG A 261 22.59 -11.59 -6.85
C ARG A 261 22.24 -12.58 -5.75
N VAL A 262 21.00 -12.56 -5.27
CA VAL A 262 20.50 -13.56 -4.34
C VAL A 262 20.28 -14.87 -5.12
N PRO A 263 20.94 -15.97 -4.74
CA PRO A 263 20.72 -17.28 -5.35
C PRO A 263 19.26 -17.72 -5.25
N PRO A 264 18.69 -18.41 -6.26
CA PRO A 264 17.31 -18.92 -6.22
C PRO A 264 16.97 -19.75 -4.97
N ARG A 265 17.92 -20.53 -4.47
CA ARG A 265 17.77 -21.40 -3.28
C ARG A 265 17.66 -20.64 -1.95
N ASP A 266 18.04 -19.36 -1.93
CA ASP A 266 18.04 -18.53 -0.72
C ASP A 266 16.71 -17.78 -0.53
N PHE A 267 15.74 -17.95 -1.45
CA PHE A 267 14.38 -17.44 -1.31
C PHE A 267 13.50 -18.43 -0.53
N VAL A 268 12.57 -17.89 0.26
CA VAL A 268 11.70 -18.67 1.16
C VAL A 268 10.26 -18.69 0.66
N PHE A 269 9.57 -19.81 0.85
CA PHE A 269 8.19 -20.04 0.38
C PHE A 269 7.30 -20.74 1.43
N GLY A 270 7.74 -20.72 2.69
CA GLY A 270 7.10 -21.43 3.79
C GLY A 270 5.81 -20.77 4.25
N ALA A 271 5.76 -19.44 4.28
CA ALA A 271 4.55 -18.72 4.65
C ALA A 271 3.45 -18.91 3.60
N LEU A 272 3.82 -18.99 2.31
CA LEU A 272 2.87 -19.36 1.27
C LEU A 272 2.25 -20.74 1.50
N ARG A 273 3.04 -21.75 1.90
CA ARG A 273 2.49 -23.08 2.21
C ARG A 273 1.42 -23.01 3.30
N VAL A 274 1.73 -22.35 4.41
CA VAL A 274 0.78 -22.17 5.52
C VAL A 274 -0.47 -21.41 5.07
N ALA A 275 -0.30 -20.36 4.27
CA ALA A 275 -1.40 -19.54 3.77
C ALA A 275 -2.32 -20.32 2.82
N LEU A 276 -1.77 -21.19 1.97
CA LEU A 276 -2.55 -22.09 1.10
C LEU A 276 -3.36 -23.09 1.92
N ASP A 277 -2.73 -23.73 2.93
CA ASP A 277 -3.41 -24.69 3.80
C ASP A 277 -4.55 -24.01 4.60
N ALA A 278 -4.38 -22.72 4.94
CA ALA A 278 -5.37 -21.91 5.65
C ALA A 278 -6.44 -21.26 4.75
N ASN A 279 -6.35 -21.40 3.42
CA ASN A 279 -7.18 -20.67 2.44
C ASN A 279 -7.14 -19.14 2.65
N ASP A 280 -5.96 -18.60 2.94
CA ASP A 280 -5.73 -17.17 3.09
C ASP A 280 -5.97 -16.45 1.74
N PRO A 281 -6.76 -15.35 1.70
CA PRO A 281 -7.08 -14.64 0.47
C PRO A 281 -5.85 -14.02 -0.23
N TRP A 282 -4.74 -13.85 0.47
CA TRP A 282 -3.49 -13.30 -0.07
C TRP A 282 -2.52 -14.38 -0.56
N ALA A 283 -2.84 -15.67 -0.35
CA ALA A 283 -2.04 -16.78 -0.86
C ALA A 283 -2.04 -16.84 -2.40
N GLU A 284 -3.20 -16.69 -3.03
CA GLU A 284 -3.34 -16.81 -4.49
C GLU A 284 -2.58 -15.71 -5.26
N PRO A 285 -2.64 -14.41 -4.88
CA PRO A 285 -1.80 -13.38 -5.49
C PRO A 285 -0.30 -13.66 -5.35
N ALA A 286 0.16 -14.12 -4.19
CA ALA A 286 1.56 -14.49 -3.96
C ALA A 286 1.97 -15.71 -4.80
N LEU A 287 1.14 -16.75 -4.81
CA LEU A 287 1.33 -17.94 -5.64
C LEU A 287 1.42 -17.57 -7.13
N THR A 288 0.57 -16.66 -7.60
CA THR A 288 0.58 -16.19 -9.00
C THR A 288 1.92 -15.54 -9.35
N ALA A 289 2.44 -14.66 -8.48
CA ALA A 289 3.73 -14.03 -8.68
C ALA A 289 4.89 -15.05 -8.68
N TYR A 290 4.90 -15.99 -7.74
CA TYR A 290 5.93 -17.02 -7.65
C TYR A 290 5.86 -18.04 -8.78
N ALA A 291 4.67 -18.46 -9.19
CA ALA A 291 4.49 -19.36 -10.32
C ALA A 291 5.00 -18.72 -11.61
N ARG A 292 4.78 -17.41 -11.80
CA ARG A 292 5.33 -16.67 -12.93
C ARG A 292 6.85 -16.56 -12.85
N ALA A 293 7.38 -16.23 -11.68
CA ALA A 293 8.81 -16.18 -11.46
C ALA A 293 9.49 -17.53 -11.76
N ALA A 294 8.89 -18.65 -11.33
CA ALA A 294 9.39 -19.99 -11.58
C ALA A 294 9.37 -20.37 -13.07
N ARG A 295 8.35 -19.93 -13.83
CA ARG A 295 8.33 -20.08 -15.29
C ARG A 295 9.51 -19.38 -15.96
N THR A 296 9.84 -18.18 -15.48
CA THR A 296 10.91 -17.37 -16.08
C THR A 296 12.30 -17.73 -15.54
N THR A 297 12.38 -18.27 -14.32
CA THR A 297 13.60 -18.69 -13.64
C THR A 297 13.41 -20.09 -13.04
N PRO A 298 13.58 -21.17 -13.85
CA PRO A 298 13.30 -22.54 -13.41
C PRO A 298 14.09 -23.01 -12.18
N ALA A 299 15.26 -22.41 -11.92
CA ALA A 299 16.05 -22.69 -10.73
C ALA A 299 15.31 -22.38 -9.41
N LEU A 300 14.24 -21.57 -9.42
CA LEU A 300 13.37 -21.36 -8.26
C LEU A 300 12.59 -22.61 -7.86
N CYS A 301 12.37 -23.56 -8.78
CA CYS A 301 11.59 -24.76 -8.49
C CYS A 301 12.23 -25.64 -7.42
N GLU A 302 13.55 -25.62 -7.26
CA GLU A 302 14.23 -26.35 -6.18
C GLU A 302 13.84 -25.77 -4.81
N ALA A 303 13.91 -24.44 -4.66
CA ALA A 303 13.50 -23.75 -3.44
C ALA A 303 12.01 -23.96 -3.15
N ILE A 304 11.15 -23.79 -4.16
CA ILE A 304 9.69 -24.02 -4.04
C ILE A 304 9.39 -25.47 -3.60
N ALA A 305 10.15 -26.45 -4.10
CA ALA A 305 10.00 -27.84 -3.69
C ALA A 305 10.42 -28.07 -2.22
N THR A 306 11.48 -27.40 -1.74
CA THR A 306 11.90 -27.48 -0.33
C THR A 306 10.76 -27.11 0.64
N PHE A 307 9.92 -26.14 0.28
CA PHE A 307 8.77 -25.70 1.08
C PHE A 307 7.46 -26.43 0.77
N ARG A 308 7.50 -27.49 -0.06
CA ARG A 308 6.33 -28.31 -0.44
C ARG A 308 5.22 -27.52 -1.15
N VAL A 309 5.60 -26.52 -1.95
CA VAL A 309 4.67 -25.70 -2.75
C VAL A 309 4.66 -26.12 -4.24
N SER A 310 5.50 -27.09 -4.63
CA SER A 310 5.65 -27.50 -6.04
C SER A 310 4.38 -28.05 -6.68
N SER A 311 3.47 -28.67 -5.92
CA SER A 311 2.16 -29.13 -6.43
C SER A 311 1.29 -27.98 -6.93
N GLU A 312 1.41 -26.81 -6.32
CA GLU A 312 0.62 -25.62 -6.64
C GLU A 312 1.21 -24.85 -7.83
N VAL A 313 2.50 -25.01 -8.09
CA VAL A 313 3.19 -24.36 -9.20
C VAL A 313 3.36 -25.33 -10.35
N GLY A 314 2.48 -25.26 -11.35
CA GLY A 314 2.45 -26.20 -12.49
C GLY A 314 3.80 -26.46 -13.16
N THR A 315 4.65 -25.44 -13.31
CA THR A 315 5.99 -25.56 -13.92
C THR A 315 7.02 -26.26 -13.03
N CYS A 316 6.76 -26.35 -11.72
CA CYS A 316 7.63 -27.01 -10.76
C CYS A 316 7.12 -28.41 -10.38
N ARG A 317 5.98 -28.86 -10.92
CA ARG A 317 5.51 -30.24 -10.76
C ARG A 317 6.50 -31.16 -11.47
N ARG A 318 7.12 -32.06 -10.70
CA ARG A 318 7.89 -33.18 -11.22
C ARG A 318 6.99 -34.39 -11.32
#